data_AF-A0A5C7K024-F1
#
_entry.id   AF-A0A5C7K024-F1
#
_cell.length_a   1.000
_cell.length_b   1.000
_cell.length_c   1.000
_cell.angle_alpha   90.00
_cell.angle_beta   90.00
_cell.angle_gamma   90.00
#
_symmetry.space_group_name_H-M   'P 1'
#
loop_
_entity.id
_entity.type
_entity.pdbx_description
1 polymer ?
#
loop_
_entity_poly.entity_id
_entity_poly.type
_entity_poly.pdbx_seq_one_letter_code
_entity_poly.pdbx_strand_id
1 'polypeptide(L)'
;MCLQAAETVLPQAGDCALYREGGEGYILVAPTYYVRGTITEVYKRQHRMELCPSIPRTRLNYTRDDWRQLADAYPCVSDPAKVGEVETIRIRMRVEDWETPWAPQHGRNGMLMKGHFLDTELKQGVELDIDGTLLLRCEP
;
A
#
# COMPACT_ATOMS: atom_id res chain seq x y z
N MET A 1 -13.54 29.44 16.59
CA MET A 1 -13.37 27.97 16.64
C MET A 1 -12.23 27.64 15.68
N CYS A 2 -11.00 27.59 16.20
CA CYS A 2 -9.82 27.37 15.37
C CYS A 2 -9.79 25.91 14.95
N LEU A 3 -9.92 25.62 13.65
CA LEU A 3 -9.50 24.34 13.12
C LEU A 3 -7.99 24.24 13.31
N GLN A 4 -7.56 23.39 14.24
CA GLN A 4 -6.18 22.92 14.26
C GLN A 4 -5.94 22.19 12.94
N ALA A 5 -5.04 22.74 12.12
CA ALA A 5 -4.37 21.96 11.11
C ALA A 5 -3.75 20.76 11.84
N ALA A 6 -4.19 19.56 11.52
CA ALA A 6 -3.50 18.36 11.97
C ALA A 6 -2.07 18.46 11.44
N GLU A 7 -1.12 18.74 12.34
CA GLU A 7 0.30 18.65 12.03
C GLU A 7 0.52 17.29 11.38
N THR A 8 0.99 17.28 10.14
CA THR A 8 1.32 16.06 9.43
C THR A 8 2.60 15.52 10.04
N VAL A 9 2.48 14.91 11.22
CA VAL A 9 3.61 14.28 11.89
C VAL A 9 4.10 13.18 10.96
N LEU A 10 5.36 13.28 10.55
CA LEU A 10 5.98 12.25 9.72
C LEU A 10 6.01 10.93 10.50
N PRO A 11 5.75 9.79 9.84
CA PRO A 11 5.85 8.48 10.49
C PRO A 11 7.27 8.26 11.03
N GLN A 12 7.38 7.58 12.16
CA GLN A 12 8.64 7.28 12.84
C GLN A 12 8.76 5.79 13.14
N ALA A 13 9.99 5.31 13.34
CA ALA A 13 10.21 3.97 13.84
C ALA A 13 9.54 3.79 15.22
N GLY A 14 8.84 2.68 15.40
CA GLY A 14 8.00 2.40 16.57
C GLY A 14 6.54 2.80 16.41
N ASP A 15 6.19 3.61 15.41
CA ASP A 15 4.78 3.93 15.13
C ASP A 15 4.04 2.71 14.55
N CYS A 16 2.75 2.63 14.83
CA CYS A 16 1.87 1.65 14.19
C CYS A 16 1.48 2.12 12.78
N ALA A 17 1.67 1.23 11.81
CA ALA A 17 1.33 1.44 10.41
C ALA A 17 0.31 0.42 9.93
N LEU A 18 -0.54 0.87 9.01
CA LEU A 18 -1.68 0.11 8.55
C LEU A 18 -1.86 0.31 7.04
N TYR A 19 -1.76 -0.78 6.31
CA TYR A 19 -2.20 -0.83 4.92
C TYR A 19 -3.61 -1.41 4.86
N ARG A 20 -4.52 -0.79 4.11
CA ARG A 20 -5.92 -1.23 3.96
C ARG A 20 -6.30 -1.29 2.50
N GLU A 21 -7.04 -2.32 2.12
CA GLU A 21 -7.64 -2.48 0.80
C GLU A 21 -9.08 -2.99 0.91
N GLY A 22 -9.89 -2.68 -0.10
CA GLY A 22 -11.32 -2.95 -0.08
C GLY A 22 -12.12 -1.91 0.70
N GLY A 23 -13.44 -2.06 0.72
CA GLY A 23 -14.35 -1.10 1.37
C GLY A 23 -14.69 0.16 0.54
N GLU A 24 -14.19 0.28 -0.70
CA GLU A 24 -14.54 1.38 -1.62
C GLU A 24 -15.92 1.19 -2.32
N GLY A 25 -16.74 0.25 -1.85
CA GLY A 25 -18.05 -0.05 -2.44
C GLY A 25 -19.18 0.75 -1.80
N TYR A 26 -20.18 1.18 -2.60
CA TYR A 26 -21.34 1.95 -2.14
C TYR A 26 -22.26 1.25 -1.12
N ILE A 27 -22.11 -0.07 -0.89
CA ILE A 27 -23.03 -0.87 -0.06
C ILE A 27 -22.30 -1.55 1.13
N LEU A 28 -21.02 -1.88 0.99
CA LEU A 28 -20.19 -2.49 2.06
C LEU A 28 -19.01 -1.56 2.33
N VAL A 29 -19.12 -0.80 3.41
CA VAL A 29 -18.24 0.33 3.77
C VAL A 29 -17.18 -0.04 4.82
N ALA A 30 -17.12 -1.29 5.25
CA ALA A 30 -16.15 -1.75 6.25
C ALA A 30 -14.84 -2.20 5.55
N PRO A 31 -13.65 -1.71 5.96
CA PRO A 31 -12.38 -2.15 5.41
C PRO A 31 -12.23 -3.66 5.67
N THR A 32 -12.28 -4.45 4.61
CA THR A 32 -12.37 -5.92 4.72
C THR A 32 -10.99 -6.55 4.86
N TYR A 33 -9.94 -5.90 4.35
CA TYR A 33 -8.58 -6.44 4.32
C TYR A 33 -7.55 -5.41 4.74
N TYR A 34 -6.56 -5.91 5.45
CA TYR A 34 -5.50 -5.07 5.97
C TYR A 34 -4.23 -5.87 6.23
N VAL A 35 -3.11 -5.15 6.31
CA VAL A 35 -1.93 -5.60 7.04
C VAL A 35 -1.52 -4.48 7.99
N ARG A 36 -1.34 -4.85 9.26
CA ARG A 36 -0.94 -3.99 10.36
C ARG A 36 0.41 -4.43 10.88
N GLY A 37 1.21 -3.46 11.29
CA GLY A 37 2.48 -3.72 11.93
C GLY A 37 3.11 -2.50 12.55
N THR A 38 4.33 -2.68 13.05
CA THR A 38 5.15 -1.61 13.62
C THR A 38 6.21 -1.20 12.61
N ILE A 39 6.38 0.11 12.43
CA ILE A 39 7.45 0.67 11.60
C ILE A 39 8.80 0.34 12.23
N THR A 40 9.66 -0.34 11.49
CA THR A 40 11.04 -0.61 11.90
C THR A 40 12.00 0.44 11.35
N GLU A 41 11.71 0.99 10.17
CA GLU A 41 12.56 2.00 9.52
C GLU A 41 11.74 2.91 8.62
N VAL A 42 12.08 4.20 8.62
CA VAL A 42 11.59 5.19 7.65
C VAL A 42 12.79 5.75 6.92
N TYR A 43 12.83 5.57 5.60
CA TYR A 43 13.97 5.96 4.81
C TYR A 43 13.54 6.61 3.50
N LYS A 44 14.43 7.44 2.94
CA LYS A 44 14.18 8.10 1.66
C LYS A 44 14.88 7.33 0.55
N ARG A 45 14.19 7.17 -0.57
CA ARG A 45 14.72 6.50 -1.76
C ARG A 45 14.55 7.40 -2.96
N GLN A 46 15.62 7.53 -3.75
CA GLN A 46 15.50 8.12 -5.08
C GLN A 46 14.75 7.14 -5.98
N HIS A 47 13.64 7.61 -6.54
CA HIS A 47 12.81 6.84 -7.46
C HIS A 47 12.60 7.64 -8.72
N ARG A 48 12.77 7.01 -9.88
CA ARG A 48 12.42 7.63 -11.16
C ARG A 48 10.96 7.32 -11.43
N MET A 49 10.10 8.33 -11.33
CA MET A 49 8.71 8.19 -11.74
C MET A 49 8.65 8.05 -13.25
N GLU A 50 8.35 6.84 -13.71
CA GLU A 50 8.07 6.56 -15.11
C GLU A 50 6.56 6.58 -15.37
N LEU A 51 6.17 6.36 -16.62
CA LEU A 51 4.78 6.19 -16.97
C LEU A 51 4.22 4.94 -16.30
N CYS A 52 3.01 5.04 -15.74
CA CYS A 52 2.33 3.88 -15.18
C CYS A 52 2.17 2.79 -16.24
N PRO A 53 2.38 1.51 -15.89
CA PRO A 53 2.33 0.42 -16.85
C PRO A 53 0.94 0.33 -17.50
N SER A 54 0.93 0.26 -18.82
CA SER A 54 -0.30 0.04 -19.60
C SER A 54 -0.67 -1.44 -19.59
N ILE A 55 -1.40 -1.86 -18.56
CA ILE A 55 -1.87 -3.24 -18.40
C ILE A 55 -3.18 -3.40 -19.21
N PRO A 56 -3.24 -4.30 -20.23
CA PRO A 56 -4.39 -4.43 -21.13
C PRO A 56 -5.54 -5.24 -20.51
N ARG A 57 -5.85 -4.98 -19.25
CA ARG A 57 -6.96 -5.56 -18.49
C ARG A 57 -7.62 -4.46 -17.67
N THR A 58 -8.89 -4.63 -17.31
CA THR A 58 -9.50 -3.75 -16.31
C THR A 58 -8.96 -4.12 -14.92
N ARG A 59 -8.93 -3.15 -13.99
CA ARG A 59 -8.43 -3.37 -12.61
C ARG A 59 -9.14 -4.52 -11.89
N LEU A 60 -10.40 -4.79 -12.26
CA LEU A 60 -11.21 -5.93 -11.79
C LEU A 60 -10.69 -7.31 -12.22
N ASN A 61 -9.85 -7.37 -13.24
CA ASN A 61 -9.31 -8.58 -13.86
C ASN A 61 -7.78 -8.64 -13.78
N TYR A 62 -7.16 -7.83 -12.92
CA TYR A 62 -5.72 -7.88 -12.71
C TYR A 62 -5.30 -9.20 -12.09
N THR A 63 -4.25 -9.80 -12.65
CA THR A 63 -3.57 -10.96 -12.06
C THR A 63 -2.61 -10.51 -10.96
N ARG A 64 -1.96 -11.45 -10.27
CA ARG A 64 -0.89 -11.12 -9.31
C ARG A 64 0.28 -10.42 -9.97
N ASP A 65 0.67 -10.87 -11.16
CA ASP A 65 1.76 -10.24 -11.92
C ASP A 65 1.41 -8.79 -12.32
N ASP A 66 0.14 -8.51 -12.62
CA ASP A 66 -0.31 -7.15 -12.93
C ASP A 66 -0.19 -6.22 -11.71
N TRP A 67 -0.61 -6.70 -10.53
CA TRP A 67 -0.47 -5.96 -9.29
C TRP A 67 1.00 -5.72 -8.91
N ARG A 68 1.86 -6.72 -9.12
CA ARG A 68 3.31 -6.56 -8.93
C ARG A 68 3.87 -5.52 -9.89
N GLN A 69 3.58 -5.63 -11.18
CA GLN A 69 4.05 -4.68 -12.18
C GLN A 69 3.64 -3.25 -11.83
N LEU A 70 2.40 -3.06 -11.35
CA LEU A 70 1.92 -1.76 -10.90
C LEU A 70 2.64 -1.29 -9.63
N ALA A 71 2.83 -2.16 -8.64
CA ALA A 71 3.48 -1.84 -7.38
C ALA A 71 4.97 -1.49 -7.55
N ASP A 72 5.68 -2.21 -8.43
CA ASP A 72 7.09 -1.95 -8.74
C ASP A 72 7.28 -0.60 -9.45
N ALA A 73 6.32 -0.22 -10.30
CA ALA A 73 6.33 1.08 -10.96
C ALA A 73 5.94 2.23 -10.02
N TYR A 74 5.29 1.94 -8.89
CA TYR A 74 4.73 2.97 -8.01
C TYR A 74 5.83 3.64 -7.16
N PRO A 75 5.85 4.99 -7.06
CA PRO A 75 4.92 5.93 -7.69
C PRO A 75 5.23 6.15 -9.18
N CYS A 76 4.17 6.19 -10.01
CA CYS A 76 4.24 6.40 -11.45
C CYS A 76 3.31 7.54 -11.89
N VAL A 77 3.53 8.09 -13.08
CA VAL A 77 2.72 9.18 -13.67
C VAL A 77 1.94 8.72 -14.89
N SER A 78 0.80 9.36 -15.17
CA SER A 78 0.06 9.15 -16.42
C SER A 78 0.46 10.12 -17.53
N ASP A 79 1.12 11.23 -17.18
CA ASP A 79 1.53 12.28 -18.09
C ASP A 79 3.05 12.19 -18.36
N PRO A 80 3.48 11.98 -19.62
CA PRO A 80 4.90 11.91 -19.97
C PRO A 80 5.71 13.16 -19.56
N ALA A 81 5.07 14.33 -19.49
CA ALA A 81 5.74 15.57 -19.08
C ALA A 81 6.12 15.59 -17.60
N LYS A 82 5.56 14.68 -16.79
CA LYS A 82 5.81 14.57 -15.35
C LYS A 82 6.80 13.45 -15.00
N VAL A 83 7.38 12.79 -16.00
CA VAL A 83 8.45 11.80 -15.80
C VAL A 83 9.68 12.53 -15.24
N GLY A 84 10.25 11.99 -14.16
CA GLY A 84 11.38 12.62 -13.49
C GLY A 84 11.86 11.86 -12.27
N GLU A 85 12.96 12.32 -11.69
CA GLU A 85 13.45 11.81 -10.40
C GLU A 85 12.69 12.47 -9.26
N VAL A 86 12.25 11.67 -8.31
CA VAL A 86 11.62 12.12 -7.08
C VAL A 86 12.22 11.38 -5.90
N GLU A 87 12.16 12.04 -4.75
CA GLU A 87 12.48 11.41 -3.48
C GLU A 87 11.19 10.83 -2.88
N THR A 88 11.14 9.51 -2.70
CA THR A 88 10.01 8.83 -2.07
C THR A 88 10.34 8.44 -0.64
N ILE A 89 9.33 8.46 0.22
CA ILE A 89 9.44 7.93 1.58
C ILE A 89 9.05 6.46 1.52
N ARG A 90 9.96 5.59 1.95
CA ARG A 90 9.75 4.15 2.08
C ARG A 90 9.73 3.78 3.55
N ILE A 91 8.89 2.81 3.87
CA ILE A 91 8.70 2.34 5.23
C ILE A 91 8.96 0.85 5.25
N ARG A 92 9.88 0.43 6.13
CA ARG A 92 9.95 -0.97 6.55
C ARG A 92 9.03 -1.15 7.74
N MET A 93 8.12 -2.11 7.60
CA MET A 93 7.14 -2.43 8.63
C MET A 93 7.25 -3.92 8.96
N ARG A 94 7.35 -4.22 10.25
CA ARG A 94 7.26 -5.58 10.77
C ARG A 94 5.79 -5.94 10.96
N VAL A 95 5.33 -6.95 10.24
CA VAL A 95 3.94 -7.41 10.27
C VAL A 95 3.60 -8.02 11.62
N GLU A 96 2.43 -7.66 12.13
CA GLU A 96 1.89 -8.16 13.38
C GLU A 96 0.55 -8.86 13.19
N ASP A 97 -0.30 -8.32 12.32
CA ASP A 97 -1.67 -8.78 12.13
C ASP A 97 -2.17 -8.46 10.71
N TRP A 98 -3.02 -9.31 10.15
CA TRP A 98 -3.51 -9.14 8.78
C TRP A 98 -4.81 -9.88 8.52
N GLU A 99 -5.58 -9.35 7.56
CA GLU A 99 -6.73 -10.02 6.98
C GLU A 99 -6.64 -9.90 5.46
N THR A 100 -6.88 -11.01 4.74
CA THR A 100 -6.71 -11.05 3.28
C THR A 100 -7.88 -11.76 2.61
N PRO A 101 -8.20 -11.42 1.35
CA PRO A 101 -9.22 -12.14 0.63
C PRO A 101 -8.74 -13.57 0.34
N TRP A 102 -9.51 -14.56 0.79
CA TRP A 102 -9.21 -15.98 0.55
C TRP A 102 -9.70 -16.47 -0.82
N ALA A 103 -10.63 -15.75 -1.44
CA ALA A 103 -11.18 -16.08 -2.75
C ALA A 103 -11.45 -14.82 -3.59
N PRO A 104 -11.40 -14.92 -4.93
CA PRO A 104 -11.63 -13.77 -5.82
C PRO A 104 -12.97 -13.06 -5.61
N GLN A 105 -14.01 -13.80 -5.20
CA GLN A 105 -15.32 -13.23 -4.89
C GLN A 105 -15.33 -12.34 -3.63
N HIS A 106 -14.35 -12.47 -2.74
CA HIS A 106 -14.27 -11.69 -1.50
C HIS A 106 -13.41 -10.43 -1.66
N GLY A 107 -12.53 -10.42 -2.66
CA GLY A 107 -11.74 -9.26 -3.06
C GLY A 107 -10.83 -9.71 -4.19
N ARG A 108 -10.98 -9.12 -5.37
CA ARG A 108 -10.19 -9.45 -6.56
C ARG A 108 -9.03 -8.49 -6.81
N ASN A 109 -9.08 -7.34 -6.16
CA ASN A 109 -8.30 -6.18 -6.52
C ASN A 109 -7.46 -5.79 -5.33
N GLY A 110 -6.16 -5.95 -5.44
CA GLY A 110 -5.24 -5.41 -4.45
C GLY A 110 -3.94 -6.19 -4.34
N MET A 111 -3.06 -5.61 -3.54
CA MET A 111 -1.80 -6.20 -3.13
C MET A 111 -2.02 -7.34 -2.14
N LEU A 112 -3.10 -7.33 -1.35
CA LEU A 112 -3.48 -8.36 -0.39
C LEU A 112 -4.31 -9.48 -1.03
N MET A 113 -3.83 -10.72 -0.91
CA MET A 113 -4.55 -11.91 -1.42
C MET A 113 -4.02 -13.19 -0.78
N LYS A 114 -4.91 -14.07 -0.30
CA LYS A 114 -4.58 -15.43 0.18
C LYS A 114 -3.38 -15.48 1.13
N GLY A 115 -3.37 -14.62 2.14
CA GLY A 115 -2.29 -14.52 3.13
C GLY A 115 -1.00 -13.89 2.60
N HIS A 116 -1.03 -13.16 1.48
CA HIS A 116 0.15 -12.52 0.91
C HIS A 116 -0.06 -11.03 0.69
N PHE A 117 1.01 -10.26 0.83
CA PHE A 117 1.16 -8.93 0.27
C PHE A 117 2.09 -9.04 -0.96
N LEU A 118 1.54 -8.82 -2.16
CA LEU A 118 2.21 -9.15 -3.42
C LEU A 118 2.78 -10.59 -3.38
N ASP A 119 4.08 -10.75 -3.57
CA ASP A 119 4.72 -12.08 -3.57
C ASP A 119 5.24 -12.48 -2.17
N THR A 120 5.01 -11.65 -1.14
CA THR A 120 5.45 -11.92 0.23
C THR A 120 4.35 -12.57 1.04
N GLU A 121 4.62 -13.78 1.56
CA GLU A 121 3.75 -14.45 2.53
C GLU A 121 3.71 -13.65 3.84
N LEU A 122 2.50 -13.33 4.29
CA LEU A 122 2.27 -12.64 5.56
C LEU A 122 2.35 -13.63 6.70
N LYS A 123 3.27 -13.34 7.62
CA LYS A 123 3.44 -14.03 8.89
C LYS A 123 3.93 -13.06 9.92
N GLN A 124 3.64 -13.33 11.19
CA GLN A 124 4.08 -12.48 12.27
C GLN A 124 5.61 -12.31 12.24
N GLY A 125 6.07 -11.06 12.27
CA GLY A 125 7.48 -10.71 12.24
C GLY A 125 8.11 -10.57 10.84
N VAL A 126 7.41 -10.89 9.74
CA VAL A 126 7.95 -10.62 8.40
C VAL A 126 8.04 -9.11 8.17
N GLU A 127 9.09 -8.67 7.48
CA GLU A 127 9.25 -7.25 7.13
C GLU A 127 8.72 -7.01 5.72
N LEU A 128 7.90 -5.97 5.58
CA LEU A 128 7.42 -5.46 4.30
C LEU A 128 8.06 -4.10 4.02
N ASP A 129 8.40 -3.85 2.76
CA ASP A 129 8.85 -2.56 2.28
C ASP A 129 7.75 -1.91 1.44
N ILE A 130 7.15 -0.85 1.98
CA ILE A 130 5.95 -0.24 1.41
C ILE A 130 6.20 1.25 1.20
N ASP A 131 5.60 1.81 0.15
CA ASP A 131 5.57 3.25 -0.05
C ASP A 131 4.81 3.93 1.09
N GLY A 132 5.41 4.94 1.71
CA GLY A 132 4.81 5.61 2.86
C GLY A 132 3.48 6.30 2.55
N THR A 133 3.21 6.65 1.29
CA THR A 133 1.94 7.25 0.87
C THR A 133 0.76 6.26 0.89
N LEU A 134 1.06 4.96 0.88
CA LEU A 134 0.05 3.89 0.95
C LEU A 134 -0.31 3.49 2.39
N LEU A 135 0.48 3.94 3.37
CA LEU A 135 0.29 3.56 4.77
C LEU A 135 -0.52 4.60 5.52
N LEU A 136 -1.46 4.11 6.30
CA LEU A 136 -2.24 4.88 7.26
C LEU A 136 -1.65 4.70 8.66
N ARG A 137 -1.88 5.68 9.53
CA ARG A 137 -1.68 5.49 10.96
C ARG A 137 -2.75 4.57 11.51
N CYS A 138 -2.40 3.76 12.49
CA CYS A 138 -3.41 3.05 13.27
C CYS A 138 -4.26 4.05 14.07
N GLU A 139 -5.55 3.75 14.23
CA GLU A 139 -6.39 4.48 15.18
C GLU A 139 -5.88 4.20 16.61
N PRO A 140 -5.82 5.23 17.47
CA PRO A 140 -5.40 5.08 18.87
C PRO A 140 -6.41 4.28 19.71
#